data_AF-A0AAV0KX76-F1
#
_entry.id   AF-A0AAV0KX76-F1
#
_cell.length_a   1.000
_cell.length_b   1.000
_cell.length_c   1.000
_cell.angle_alpha   90.00
_cell.angle_beta   90.00
_cell.angle_gamma   90.00
#
_symmetry.space_group_name_H-M   'P 1'
#
loop_
_entity.id
_entity.type
_entity.pdbx_description
1 polymer ?
#
loop_
_entity_poly.entity_id
_entity_poly.type
_entity_poly.pdbx_seq_one_letter_code
_entity_poly.pdbx_strand_id
1 'polypeptide(L)'
;CPCILQVSGTDKNPGKKFYCCRYWKDSNAKCKFFVWVDEYKPKVWKESEDELKNKLIKMDESCRVARMEAERRKKAKNLLLEELISTKEDHARME
;
A
#
# COMPACT_ATOMS: atom_id res chain seq x y z
N CYS A 1 4.09 -21.76 4.25
CA CYS A 1 5.06 -22.84 4.59
C CYS A 1 6.45 -22.21 4.68
N PRO A 2 7.08 -22.15 5.86
CA PRO A 2 8.43 -21.60 6.01
C PRO A 2 9.46 -22.51 5.29
N CYS A 3 10.38 -21.90 4.54
CA CYS A 3 11.49 -22.61 3.90
C CYS A 3 12.67 -22.79 4.87
N ILE A 4 13.59 -23.68 4.52
CA ILE A 4 14.86 -23.90 5.23
C ILE A 4 16.03 -23.75 4.26
N LEU A 5 17.20 -23.39 4.78
CA LEU A 5 18.46 -23.34 4.04
C LEU A 5 19.18 -24.68 4.15
N GLN A 6 19.67 -25.20 3.04
CA GLN A 6 20.43 -26.46 2.95
C GLN A 6 21.70 -26.27 2.12
N VAL A 7 22.65 -27.19 2.30
CA VAL A 7 23.91 -27.25 1.54
C VAL A 7 23.90 -28.51 0.71
N SER A 8 24.17 -28.39 -0.60
CA SER A 8 24.25 -29.52 -1.51
C SER A 8 25.53 -30.32 -1.27
N GLY A 9 25.37 -31.62 -1.02
CA GLY A 9 26.45 -32.60 -0.95
C GLY A 9 26.62 -33.40 -2.24
N THR A 10 26.06 -32.96 -3.36
CA THR A 10 26.17 -33.66 -4.65
C THR A 10 27.47 -33.31 -5.37
N ASP A 11 28.07 -34.27 -6.07
CA ASP A 11 29.30 -34.05 -6.85
C ASP A 11 29.14 -32.97 -7.94
N LYS A 12 27.91 -32.79 -8.44
CA LYS A 12 27.59 -31.77 -9.45
C LYS A 12 27.49 -30.36 -8.89
N ASN A 13 27.09 -30.21 -7.63
CA ASN A 13 26.88 -28.91 -6.98
C ASN A 13 27.46 -28.91 -5.56
N PRO A 14 28.76 -29.21 -5.36
CA PRO A 14 29.32 -29.39 -4.03
C PRO A 14 29.33 -28.06 -3.28
N GLY A 15 28.80 -28.04 -2.05
CA GLY A 15 28.81 -26.87 -1.18
C GLY A 15 27.83 -25.75 -1.55
N LYS A 16 27.10 -25.85 -2.68
CA LYS A 16 26.11 -24.83 -3.08
C LYS A 16 24.93 -24.80 -2.10
N LYS A 17 24.47 -23.59 -1.76
CA LYS A 17 23.33 -23.38 -0.85
C LYS A 17 22.02 -23.23 -1.61
N PHE A 18 20.94 -23.81 -1.09
CA PHE A 18 19.59 -23.70 -1.65
C PHE A 18 18.54 -23.55 -0.54
N TYR A 19 17.44 -22.88 -0.87
CA TYR A 19 16.23 -22.89 -0.06
C TYR A 19 15.29 -23.99 -0.53
N CYS A 20 14.72 -24.76 0.40
CA CYS A 20 13.72 -25.78 0.10
C CYS A 20 12.58 -25.81 1.13
N CYS A 21 11.53 -26.56 0.80
CA CYS A 21 10.46 -26.86 1.75
C CYS A 21 11.00 -27.53 3.02
N ARG A 22 10.54 -27.12 4.21
CA ARG A 22 10.91 -27.78 5.47
C ARG A 22 10.60 -29.29 5.48
N TYR A 23 9.54 -29.70 4.81
CA TYR A 23 9.07 -31.09 4.74
C TYR A 23 9.55 -31.83 3.49
N TRP A 24 10.63 -31.38 2.84
CA TRP A 24 11.11 -31.95 1.57
C TRP A 24 11.47 -33.45 1.64
N LYS A 25 11.78 -33.99 2.83
CA LYS A 25 12.07 -35.41 3.06
C LYS A 25 10.82 -36.26 3.36
N ASP A 26 9.68 -35.63 3.63
CA ASP A 26 8.44 -36.31 3.94
C ASP A 26 7.67 -36.61 2.64
N SER A 27 7.36 -37.89 2.41
CA SER A 27 6.63 -38.34 1.23
C SER A 27 5.20 -37.81 1.16
N ASN A 28 4.59 -37.47 2.31
CA ASN A 28 3.18 -37.11 2.42
C ASN A 28 2.91 -35.58 2.41
N ALA A 29 3.94 -34.74 2.54
CA ALA A 29 3.78 -33.28 2.71
C ALA A 29 4.69 -32.44 1.79
N LYS A 30 4.97 -32.93 0.57
CA LYS A 30 5.92 -32.29 -0.35
C LYS A 30 5.30 -31.16 -1.19
N CYS A 31 5.48 -29.90 -0.76
CA CYS A 31 5.56 -28.85 -1.77
C CYS A 31 6.93 -28.93 -2.47
N LYS A 32 6.97 -28.80 -3.79
CA LYS A 32 8.20 -28.96 -4.61
C LYS A 32 9.07 -27.69 -4.64
N PHE A 33 9.01 -26.87 -3.60
CA PHE A 33 9.74 -25.60 -3.54
C PHE A 33 11.25 -25.86 -3.42
N PHE A 34 12.01 -25.28 -4.35
CA PHE A 34 13.47 -25.34 -4.44
C PHE A 34 13.98 -24.10 -5.19
N VAL A 35 15.01 -23.43 -4.66
CA VAL A 35 15.71 -22.34 -5.36
C VAL A 35 17.16 -22.26 -4.88
N TRP A 36 18.10 -22.09 -5.80
CA TRP A 36 19.50 -21.86 -5.45
C TRP A 36 19.69 -20.43 -4.93
N VAL A 37 20.53 -20.26 -3.90
CA VAL A 37 20.76 -18.94 -3.27
C VAL A 37 21.39 -17.95 -4.24
N ASP A 38 22.29 -18.40 -5.11
CA ASP A 38 22.97 -17.58 -6.10
C ASP A 38 22.09 -17.23 -7.32
N GLU A 39 21.07 -18.04 -7.60
CA GLU A 39 20.05 -17.73 -8.61
C GLU A 39 18.95 -16.80 -8.08
N TYR A 40 18.83 -16.68 -6.75
CA TYR A 40 17.86 -15.78 -6.15
C TYR A 40 18.25 -14.32 -6.40
N LYS A 41 17.69 -13.76 -7.47
CA LYS A 41 17.65 -12.32 -7.69
C LYS A 41 16.46 -11.78 -6.90
N PRO A 42 16.66 -11.08 -5.77
CA PRO A 42 15.55 -10.41 -5.14
C PRO A 42 14.90 -9.53 -6.20
N LYS A 43 13.56 -9.58 -6.29
CA LYS A 43 12.83 -8.51 -6.97
C LYS A 43 13.06 -7.27 -6.14
N VAL A 44 14.16 -6.57 -6.43
CA VAL A 44 14.34 -5.21 -5.95
C VAL A 44 13.29 -4.43 -6.71
N TRP A 45 12.17 -4.17 -6.06
CA TRP A 45 11.27 -3.10 -6.49
C TRP A 45 12.08 -1.82 -6.35
N LYS A 46 12.85 -1.49 -7.39
CA LYS A 46 13.57 -0.23 -7.48
C LYS A 46 12.55 0.81 -7.89
N GLU A 47 11.60 1.07 -7.01
CA GLU A 47 10.95 2.37 -7.06
C GLU A 47 12.03 3.37 -6.66
N SER A 48 12.37 4.30 -7.54
CA SER A 48 13.44 5.24 -7.26
C SER A 48 13.05 6.08 -6.04
N GLU A 49 14.03 6.55 -5.28
CA GLU A 49 13.76 7.45 -4.16
C GLU A 49 12.96 8.68 -4.62
N ASP A 50 13.21 9.14 -5.84
CA ASP A 50 12.50 10.23 -6.49
C ASP A 50 11.04 9.86 -6.81
N GLU A 51 10.76 8.64 -7.28
CA GLU A 51 9.39 8.16 -7.51
C GLU A 51 8.60 8.11 -6.20
N LEU A 52 9.21 7.65 -5.11
CA LEU A 52 8.57 7.63 -3.80
C LEU A 52 8.31 9.04 -3.27
N LYS A 53 9.30 9.95 -3.38
CA LYS A 53 9.14 11.37 -3.02
C LYS A 53 8.03 12.03 -3.82
N ASN A 54 7.99 11.80 -5.14
CA ASN A 54 6.96 12.34 -6.01
C ASN A 54 5.56 11.84 -5.63
N LYS A 55 5.42 10.55 -5.27
CA LYS A 55 4.15 10.00 -4.77
C LYS A 55 3.73 10.63 -3.44
N LEU A 56 4.68 10.83 -2.52
CA LEU A 56 4.42 11.48 -1.23
C LEU A 56 3.95 12.92 -1.41
N ILE A 57 4.64 13.70 -2.25
CA ILE A 57 4.26 15.09 -2.58
C ILE A 57 2.86 15.13 -3.20
N LYS A 58 2.60 14.27 -4.18
CA LYS A 58 1.29 14.20 -4.84
C LYS A 58 0.16 13.84 -3.86
N MET A 59 0.44 12.95 -2.92
CA MET A 59 -0.52 12.55 -1.89
C MET A 59 -0.81 13.69 -0.91
N ASP A 60 0.24 14.38 -0.42
CA ASP A 60 0.09 15.53 0.47
C ASP A 60 -0.71 16.66 -0.19
N GLU A 61 -0.38 16.97 -1.45
CA GLU A 61 -1.11 18.00 -2.21
C GLU A 61 -2.58 17.62 -2.44
N SER A 62 -2.87 16.34 -2.73
CA SER A 62 -4.24 15.85 -2.84
C SER A 62 -5.02 16.02 -1.54
N CYS A 63 -4.43 15.67 -0.40
CA CYS A 63 -5.04 15.89 0.92
C CYS A 63 -5.29 17.37 1.20
N ARG A 64 -4.33 18.24 0.86
CA ARG A 64 -4.44 19.69 1.02
C ARG A 64 -5.59 20.26 0.19
N VAL A 65 -5.71 19.86 -1.08
CA VAL A 65 -6.80 20.28 -1.96
C VAL A 65 -8.15 19.81 -1.43
N ALA A 66 -8.28 18.53 -1.07
CA ALA A 66 -9.52 17.97 -0.54
C ALA A 66 -9.99 18.71 0.73
N ARG A 67 -9.06 19.09 1.61
CA ARG A 67 -9.36 19.89 2.80
C ARG A 67 -9.91 21.27 2.43
N MET A 68 -9.25 21.98 1.51
CA MET A 68 -9.71 23.29 1.04
C MET A 68 -11.10 23.21 0.39
N GLU A 69 -11.37 22.17 -0.40
CA GLU A 69 -12.68 21.96 -1.00
C GLU A 69 -13.78 21.70 0.04
N ALA A 70 -13.47 20.91 1.08
CA ALA A 70 -14.41 20.66 2.17
C ALA A 70 -14.74 21.96 2.93
N GLU A 71 -13.75 22.82 3.17
CA GLU A 71 -13.94 24.13 3.80
C GLU A 71 -14.79 25.06 2.93
N ARG A 72 -14.55 25.09 1.61
CA ARG A 72 -15.40 25.84 0.66
C ARG A 72 -16.84 25.35 0.68
N ARG A 73 -17.06 24.02 0.69
CA ARG A 73 -18.41 23.43 0.77
C ARG A 73 -19.11 23.79 2.08
N LYS A 74 -18.40 23.76 3.21
CA LYS A 74 -18.94 24.20 4.51
C LYS A 74 -19.33 25.67 4.48
N LYS A 75 -18.45 26.53 3.96
CA LYS A 75 -18.71 27.97 3.84
C LYS A 75 -19.94 28.25 2.97
N ALA A 76 -20.06 27.58 1.82
CA ALA A 76 -21.23 27.73 0.94
C ALA A 76 -22.53 27.29 1.63
N LYS A 77 -22.51 26.16 2.36
CA LYS A 77 -23.67 25.71 3.14
C LYS A 77 -24.08 26.71 4.23
N ASN A 78 -23.11 27.31 4.92
CA ASN A 78 -23.39 28.31 5.94
C ASN A 78 -24.03 29.58 5.33
N LEU A 79 -23.52 30.05 4.19
CA LEU A 79 -24.10 31.20 3.50
C LEU A 79 -25.56 30.95 3.09
N LEU A 80 -25.85 29.77 2.53
CA LEU A 80 -27.21 29.37 2.18
C LEU A 80 -28.11 29.25 3.41
N LEU A 81 -27.58 28.80 4.55
CA LEU A 81 -28.33 28.72 5.79
C LEU A 81 -28.68 30.11 6.33
N GLU A 82 -27.73 31.06 6.30
CA GLU A 82 -27.96 32.45 6.70
C GLU A 82 -29.05 33.11 5.83
N GLU A 83 -29.01 32.90 4.51
CA GLU A 83 -30.04 33.39 3.58
C GLU A 83 -31.43 32.78 3.87
N LEU A 84 -31.48 31.47 4.14
CA LEU A 84 -32.73 30.78 4.51
C LEU A 84 -33.30 31.29 5.84
N ILE A 85 -32.46 31.57 6.83
CA ILE A 85 -32.89 32.11 8.12
C ILE A 85 -33.49 33.51 7.91
N SER A 86 -32.79 34.39 7.19
CA SER A 86 -33.27 35.75 6.91
C SER A 86 -34.64 35.74 6.23
N THR A 87 -34.81 34.92 5.20
CA THR A 87 -36.09 34.83 4.46
C THR A 87 -37.25 34.32 5.31
N LYS A 88 -36.99 33.37 6.23
CA LYS A 88 -38.00 32.89 7.18
C LYS A 88 -38.41 33.96 8.19
N GLU A 89 -37.45 34.73 8.68
CA GLU A 89 -37.72 35.84 9.59
C GLU A 89 -38.49 36.97 8.92
N ASP A 90 -38.18 37.29 7.65
CA ASP A 90 -38.94 38.25 6.85
C ASP A 90 -40.40 37.81 6.68
N HIS A 91 -40.63 36.53 6.35
CA HIS A 91 -41.98 35.99 6.23
C HIS A 91 -42.76 36.07 7.55
N ALA A 92 -42.15 35.70 8.66
CA ALA A 92 -42.78 35.75 9.99
C ALA A 92 -43.11 37.17 10.46
N ARG A 93 -42.47 38.21 9.91
CA ARG A 93 -42.81 39.62 10.18
C ARG A 93 -43.99 40.13 9.36
N MET A 94 -44.40 39.41 8.32
CA MET A 94 -45.51 39.77 7.43
C MET A 94 -46.84 39.07 7.78
N GLU A 95 -46.82 38.12 8.71
CA GLU A 95 -48.00 37.41 9.28
C GLU A 95 -48.42 38.04 10.62
#